data_AF-A0A8W8KQ24-F1
#
_entry.id   AF-A0A8W8KQ24-F1
#
_cell.length_a   1.000
_cell.length_b   1.000
_cell.length_c   1.000
_cell.angle_alpha   90.00
_cell.angle_beta   90.00
_cell.angle_gamma   90.00
#
_symmetry.space_group_name_H-M   'P 1'
#
loop_
_entity.id
_entity.type
_entity.pdbx_description
1 polymer ?
#
loop_
_entity_poly.entity_id
_entity_poly.type
_entity_poly.pdbx_seq_one_letter_code
_entity_poly.pdbx_strand_id
1 'polypeptide(L)'
;MALGCGGTLGKVFLILINIIFFYAILVLILFIAKIAAIALWFTMQGEVEDKVKNEMLTSLQTHFTDDSVDTGSEVSRSWNYMFMTLDCCAINKVTSGTNDFDQSPWCTATGKSCKDSSAEVPRTCCVGVVASTYTAATAPCTTGVSGYNTMGCYDALKAEIDSYSTPVIGVGITILVIELLAVIFAFVICKQTGEEVV
;
A
#
# COMPACT_ATOMS: atom_id res chain seq x y z
N MET A 1 41.05 21.86 -47.91
CA MET A 1 40.86 21.18 -46.60
C MET A 1 39.52 21.61 -46.03
N ALA A 2 38.45 20.86 -46.27
CA ALA A 2 37.16 21.02 -45.59
C ALA A 2 36.31 19.75 -45.82
N LEU A 3 36.83 18.60 -45.40
CA LEU A 3 36.12 17.33 -45.33
C LEU A 3 36.43 16.78 -43.94
N GLY A 4 35.43 16.67 -43.05
CA GLY A 4 35.67 15.98 -41.77
C GLY A 4 34.72 16.21 -40.60
N CYS A 5 33.74 17.13 -40.63
CA CYS A 5 32.87 17.38 -39.46
C CYS A 5 31.42 16.85 -39.61
N GLY A 6 30.89 16.73 -40.84
CA GLY A 6 29.48 16.32 -41.07
C GLY A 6 29.18 14.82 -40.86
N GLY A 7 30.16 13.93 -41.07
CA GLY A 7 29.94 12.48 -41.00
C GLY A 7 29.88 11.91 -39.58
N THR A 8 30.57 12.53 -38.62
CA THR A 8 30.56 12.13 -37.20
C THR A 8 29.39 12.75 -36.46
N LEU A 9 29.02 14.01 -36.76
CA LEU A 9 27.80 14.65 -36.22
C LEU A 9 26.54 13.93 -36.70
N GLY A 10 26.45 13.58 -37.99
CA GLY A 10 25.28 12.88 -38.54
C GLY A 10 25.08 11.47 -37.94
N LYS A 11 26.17 10.73 -37.69
CA LYS A 11 26.09 9.41 -37.03
C LYS A 11 25.66 9.51 -35.56
N VAL A 12 26.18 10.50 -34.82
CA VAL A 12 25.77 10.77 -33.44
C VAL A 12 24.29 11.18 -33.40
N PHE A 13 23.84 12.00 -34.34
CA PHE A 13 22.45 12.42 -34.46
C PHE A 13 21.49 11.25 -34.76
N LEU A 14 21.84 10.34 -35.67
CA LEU A 14 21.05 9.14 -35.97
C LEU A 14 20.97 8.15 -34.79
N ILE A 15 22.04 8.04 -34.00
CA ILE A 15 22.04 7.21 -32.77
C ILE A 15 21.09 7.81 -31.73
N LEU A 16 21.10 9.14 -31.54
CA LEU A 16 20.20 9.82 -30.61
C LEU A 16 18.73 9.65 -31.00
N ILE A 17 18.41 9.72 -32.29
CA ILE A 17 17.04 9.53 -32.80
C ILE A 17 16.54 8.10 -32.56
N ASN A 18 17.39 7.10 -32.80
CA ASN A 18 17.04 5.71 -32.49
C ASN A 18 16.71 5.55 -31.00
N ILE A 19 17.52 6.13 -30.11
CA ILE A 19 17.29 6.08 -28.66
C ILE A 19 15.95 6.73 -28.28
N ILE A 20 15.64 7.91 -28.85
CA ILE A 20 14.38 8.62 -28.61
C ILE A 20 13.18 7.77 -29.06
N PHE A 21 13.30 7.08 -30.19
CA PHE A 21 12.24 6.21 -30.72
C PHE A 21 11.97 5.01 -29.81
N PHE A 22 13.02 4.30 -29.36
CA PHE A 22 12.87 3.20 -28.41
C PHE A 22 12.28 3.67 -27.07
N TYR A 23 12.72 4.84 -26.58
CA TYR A 23 12.17 5.45 -25.38
C TYR A 23 10.68 5.78 -25.54
N ALA A 24 10.28 6.37 -26.67
CA ALA A 24 8.87 6.71 -26.94
C ALA A 24 7.97 5.46 -26.99
N ILE A 25 8.46 4.35 -27.57
CA ILE A 25 7.74 3.06 -27.55
C ILE A 25 7.57 2.55 -26.11
N LEU A 26 8.62 2.61 -25.30
CA LEU A 26 8.55 2.18 -23.91
C LEU A 26 7.55 3.01 -23.11
N VAL A 27 7.58 4.34 -23.26
CA VAL A 27 6.63 5.25 -22.62
C VAL A 27 5.20 4.98 -23.09
N LEU A 28 4.99 4.70 -24.37
CA LEU A 28 3.67 4.34 -24.91
C LEU A 28 3.14 3.04 -24.30
N ILE A 29 4.00 2.02 -24.12
CA ILE A 29 3.62 0.76 -23.47
C ILE A 29 3.20 1.01 -22.01
N LEU A 30 3.96 1.83 -21.27
CA LEU A 30 3.62 2.20 -19.89
C LEU A 30 2.31 2.97 -19.81
N PHE A 31 2.06 3.88 -20.76
CA PHE A 31 0.80 4.62 -20.84
C PHE A 31 -0.39 3.68 -21.02
N ILE A 32 -0.31 2.72 -21.96
CA ILE A 32 -1.36 1.73 -22.19
C ILE A 32 -1.55 0.84 -20.94
N ALA A 33 -0.46 0.41 -20.30
CA ALA A 33 -0.52 -0.40 -19.08
C ALA A 33 -1.23 0.34 -17.93
N LYS A 34 -1.02 1.65 -17.79
CA LYS A 34 -1.73 2.48 -16.80
C LYS A 34 -3.22 2.57 -17.06
N ILE A 35 -3.63 2.78 -18.32
CA ILE A 35 -5.05 2.78 -18.68
C ILE A 35 -5.70 1.42 -18.39
N ALA A 36 -5.00 0.33 -18.70
CA ALA A 36 -5.47 -1.02 -18.38
C ALA A 36 -5.60 -1.23 -16.86
N ALA A 37 -4.62 -0.80 -16.07
CA ALA A 37 -4.67 -0.89 -14.61
C ALA A 37 -5.85 -0.10 -14.02
N ILE A 38 -6.10 1.11 -14.51
CA ILE A 38 -7.24 1.93 -14.10
C ILE A 38 -8.56 1.25 -14.45
N ALA A 39 -8.69 0.70 -15.66
CA ALA A 39 -9.88 -0.05 -16.08
C ALA A 39 -10.13 -1.28 -15.20
N LEU A 40 -9.07 -2.06 -14.92
CA LEU A 40 -9.15 -3.22 -14.05
C LEU A 40 -9.57 -2.85 -12.62
N TRP A 41 -9.02 -1.76 -12.08
CA TRP A 41 -9.40 -1.23 -10.78
C TRP A 41 -10.92 -0.99 -10.70
N PHE A 42 -11.50 -0.28 -11.66
CA PHE A 42 -12.95 -0.01 -11.67
C PHE A 42 -13.79 -1.28 -11.76
N THR A 43 -13.30 -2.33 -12.42
CA THR A 43 -14.02 -3.61 -12.53
C THR A 43 -13.89 -4.52 -11.31
N MET A 44 -12.72 -4.54 -10.66
CA MET A 44 -12.38 -5.55 -9.65
C MET A 44 -12.19 -4.99 -8.23
N GLN A 45 -12.44 -3.69 -8.02
CA GLN A 45 -12.23 -3.04 -6.72
C GLN A 45 -12.88 -3.81 -5.55
N GLY A 46 -14.12 -4.29 -5.70
CA GLY A 46 -14.81 -5.04 -4.64
C GLY A 46 -14.12 -6.36 -4.30
N GLU A 47 -13.73 -7.14 -5.30
CA GLU A 47 -13.02 -8.40 -5.10
C GLU A 47 -11.63 -8.19 -4.45
N VAL A 48 -10.95 -7.11 -4.83
CA VAL A 48 -9.65 -6.74 -4.23
C VAL A 48 -9.84 -6.34 -2.78
N GLU A 49 -10.86 -5.53 -2.47
CA GLU A 49 -11.19 -5.12 -1.10
C GLU A 49 -11.46 -6.33 -0.20
N ASP A 50 -12.33 -7.25 -0.65
CA ASP A 50 -12.66 -8.47 0.07
C ASP A 50 -11.44 -9.36 0.26
N LYS A 51 -10.62 -9.53 -0.79
CA LYS A 51 -9.42 -10.36 -0.72
C LYS A 51 -8.40 -9.79 0.27
N VAL A 52 -8.12 -8.49 0.21
CA VAL A 52 -7.21 -7.83 1.16
C VAL A 52 -7.71 -8.00 2.59
N LYS A 53 -9.00 -7.75 2.82
CA LYS A 53 -9.60 -7.90 4.15
C LYS A 53 -9.51 -9.34 4.67
N ASN A 54 -9.78 -10.33 3.82
CA ASN A 54 -9.69 -11.75 4.16
C ASN A 54 -8.25 -12.22 4.44
N GLU A 55 -7.27 -11.72 3.68
CA GLU A 55 -5.85 -12.01 3.93
C GLU A 55 -5.37 -11.35 5.23
N MET A 56 -5.82 -10.13 5.52
CA MET A 56 -5.57 -9.48 6.82
C MET A 56 -6.16 -10.29 7.97
N LEU A 57 -7.41 -10.75 7.84
CA LEU A 57 -8.07 -11.59 8.83
C LEU A 57 -7.34 -12.91 9.04
N THR A 58 -6.98 -13.58 7.94
CA THR A 58 -6.23 -14.83 7.97
C THR A 58 -4.89 -14.62 8.67
N SER A 59 -4.14 -13.59 8.28
CA SER A 59 -2.85 -13.25 8.90
C SER A 59 -2.96 -13.04 10.41
N LEU A 60 -3.99 -12.32 10.87
CA LEU A 60 -4.26 -12.13 12.29
C LEU A 60 -4.56 -13.47 12.97
N GLN A 61 -5.49 -14.25 12.40
CA GLN A 61 -5.95 -15.52 12.97
C GLN A 61 -4.91 -16.63 12.94
N THR A 62 -3.93 -16.60 12.05
CA THR A 62 -2.91 -17.67 11.95
C THR A 62 -1.59 -17.31 12.62
N HIS A 63 -1.25 -16.01 12.70
CA HIS A 63 0.11 -15.59 13.08
C HIS A 63 0.20 -14.64 14.27
N PHE A 64 -0.93 -14.12 14.78
CA PHE A 64 -0.92 -13.30 15.99
C PHE A 64 -0.77 -14.15 17.25
N THR A 65 0.34 -13.98 17.97
CA THR A 65 0.74 -14.84 19.10
C THR A 65 0.82 -14.13 20.43
N ASP A 66 0.95 -12.80 20.43
CA ASP A 66 1.13 -11.98 21.63
C ASP A 66 0.99 -10.48 21.32
N ASP A 67 0.74 -9.71 22.36
CA ASP A 67 0.57 -8.26 22.30
C ASP A 67 1.88 -7.49 22.58
N SER A 68 3.06 -8.13 22.42
CA SER A 68 4.36 -7.49 22.62
C SER A 68 4.82 -6.71 21.40
N VAL A 69 5.41 -5.54 21.62
CA VAL A 69 6.04 -4.71 20.56
C VAL A 69 7.53 -5.00 20.38
N ASP A 70 8.16 -5.67 21.36
CA ASP A 70 9.62 -5.90 21.40
C ASP A 70 10.00 -7.37 21.22
N THR A 71 9.24 -8.30 21.82
CA THR A 71 9.63 -9.71 21.97
C THR A 71 8.71 -10.69 21.25
N GLY A 72 7.65 -10.19 20.62
CA GLY A 72 6.69 -11.00 19.87
C GLY A 72 7.19 -11.43 18.49
N SER A 73 6.42 -12.28 17.81
CA SER A 73 6.67 -12.61 16.40
C SER A 73 6.65 -11.35 15.53
N GLU A 74 7.37 -11.35 14.40
CA GLU A 74 7.41 -10.20 13.49
C GLU A 74 6.01 -9.79 13.01
N VAL A 75 5.13 -10.75 12.77
CA VAL A 75 3.73 -10.52 12.40
C VAL A 75 2.94 -9.92 13.56
N SER A 76 3.11 -10.44 14.78
CA SER A 76 2.41 -9.89 15.96
C SER A 76 2.85 -8.46 16.25
N ARG A 77 4.16 -8.19 16.17
CA ARG A 77 4.71 -6.84 16.35
C ARG A 77 4.14 -5.88 15.30
N SER A 78 4.04 -6.31 14.05
CA SER A 78 3.46 -5.50 12.97
C SER A 78 2.00 -5.15 13.25
N TRP A 79 1.19 -6.14 13.67
CA TRP A 79 -0.19 -5.90 14.10
C TRP A 79 -0.27 -4.95 15.30
N ASN A 80 0.56 -5.17 16.32
CA ASN A 80 0.61 -4.33 17.51
C ASN A 80 0.93 -2.87 17.19
N TYR A 81 1.90 -2.61 16.31
CA TYR A 81 2.17 -1.26 15.82
C TYR A 81 1.01 -0.70 14.99
N MET A 82 0.37 -1.51 14.16
CA MET A 82 -0.79 -1.08 13.37
C MET A 82 -1.95 -0.63 14.27
N PHE A 83 -2.28 -1.38 15.33
CA PHE A 83 -3.34 -1.02 16.28
C PHE A 83 -3.14 0.36 16.91
N MET A 84 -1.90 0.66 17.31
CA MET A 84 -1.55 1.95 17.91
C MET A 84 -1.43 3.07 16.88
N THR A 85 -0.92 2.78 15.68
CA THR A 85 -0.64 3.82 14.67
C THR A 85 -1.90 4.28 13.96
N LEU A 86 -2.84 3.36 13.72
CA LEU A 86 -4.09 3.64 13.00
C LEU A 86 -5.28 3.85 13.95
N ASP A 87 -5.05 3.88 15.25
CA ASP A 87 -6.09 3.92 16.28
C ASP A 87 -7.25 2.94 15.98
N CYS A 88 -6.89 1.68 15.78
CA CYS A 88 -7.81 0.61 15.38
C CYS A 88 -7.64 -0.64 16.24
N CYS A 89 -8.61 -1.56 16.17
CA CYS A 89 -8.51 -2.87 16.81
C CYS A 89 -9.23 -3.95 16.03
N ALA A 90 -8.61 -5.15 15.95
CA ALA A 90 -9.04 -6.26 15.11
C ALA A 90 -9.14 -5.87 13.62
N ILE A 91 -9.51 -6.78 12.73
CA ILE A 91 -9.68 -6.45 11.31
C ILE A 91 -11.07 -5.84 11.10
N ASN A 92 -12.06 -6.48 11.68
CA ASN A 92 -13.43 -6.06 11.79
C ASN A 92 -13.66 -5.33 13.12
N LYS A 93 -14.64 -4.44 13.13
CA LYS A 93 -15.09 -3.81 14.37
C LYS A 93 -15.44 -4.87 15.42
N VAL A 94 -14.86 -4.74 16.60
CA VAL A 94 -15.22 -5.55 17.78
C VAL A 94 -16.61 -5.12 18.25
N THR A 95 -17.61 -5.98 18.11
CA THR A 95 -19.01 -5.69 18.46
C THR A 95 -19.49 -6.38 19.74
N SER A 96 -18.74 -7.35 20.25
CA SER A 96 -19.09 -8.18 21.41
C SER A 96 -17.85 -8.92 21.93
N GLY A 97 -18.01 -9.76 22.95
CA GLY A 97 -16.94 -10.60 23.49
C GLY A 97 -16.38 -11.67 22.54
N THR A 98 -16.99 -11.87 21.36
CA THR A 98 -16.42 -12.67 20.26
C THR A 98 -15.90 -11.74 19.17
N ASN A 99 -14.66 -11.96 18.72
CA ASN A 99 -13.98 -11.13 17.72
C ASN A 99 -12.88 -11.87 16.94
N ASP A 100 -12.18 -11.16 16.06
CA ASP A 100 -11.20 -11.76 15.15
C ASP A 100 -10.00 -12.43 15.86
N PHE A 101 -9.72 -12.09 17.13
CA PHE A 101 -8.64 -12.68 17.91
C PHE A 101 -8.96 -14.09 18.41
N ASP A 102 -10.22 -14.49 18.50
CA ASP A 102 -10.62 -15.76 19.14
C ASP A 102 -9.98 -17.00 18.51
N GLN A 103 -9.72 -16.95 17.20
CA GLN A 103 -9.08 -18.04 16.46
C GLN A 103 -7.56 -17.94 16.43
N SER A 104 -7.00 -16.82 16.89
CA SER A 104 -5.55 -16.60 16.88
C SER A 104 -4.80 -17.52 17.85
N PRO A 105 -3.52 -17.85 17.58
CA PRO A 105 -2.65 -18.51 18.56
C PRO A 105 -2.61 -17.80 19.91
N TRP A 106 -2.76 -16.47 19.91
CA TRP A 106 -2.82 -15.68 21.14
C TRP A 106 -4.00 -16.08 22.06
N CYS A 107 -5.15 -16.46 21.50
CA CYS A 107 -6.33 -16.89 22.24
C CYS A 107 -6.52 -18.41 22.33
N THR A 108 -5.86 -19.19 21.46
CA THR A 108 -6.02 -20.65 21.42
C THR A 108 -4.90 -21.43 22.11
N ALA A 109 -3.68 -20.88 22.20
CA ALA A 109 -2.54 -21.54 22.83
C ALA A 109 -2.50 -21.30 24.35
N THR A 110 -2.11 -22.33 25.12
CA THR A 110 -1.88 -22.24 26.57
C THR A 110 -0.69 -21.34 26.89
N GLY A 111 -0.75 -20.57 27.98
CA GLY A 111 0.34 -19.69 28.40
C GLY A 111 0.30 -18.31 27.73
N LYS A 112 -0.82 -17.95 27.11
CA LYS A 112 -1.00 -16.70 26.36
C LYS A 112 -2.03 -15.81 27.03
N SER A 113 -1.80 -14.49 26.98
CA SER A 113 -2.57 -13.52 27.77
C SER A 113 -4.07 -13.53 27.45
N CYS A 114 -4.50 -13.67 26.19
CA CYS A 114 -5.93 -13.81 25.88
C CYS A 114 -6.56 -15.02 26.58
N LYS A 115 -5.95 -16.21 26.41
CA LYS A 115 -6.46 -17.45 27.00
C LYS A 115 -6.47 -17.44 28.52
N ASP A 116 -5.38 -16.96 29.13
CA ASP A 116 -5.14 -17.12 30.57
C ASP A 116 -5.72 -15.98 31.41
N SER A 117 -5.87 -14.78 30.83
CA SER A 117 -6.41 -13.60 31.54
C SER A 117 -7.80 -13.17 31.08
N SER A 118 -8.44 -13.98 30.21
CA SER A 118 -9.72 -13.66 29.58
C SER A 118 -9.72 -12.29 28.89
N ALA A 119 -8.57 -11.92 28.31
CA ALA A 119 -8.47 -10.68 27.55
C ALA A 119 -9.14 -10.85 26.19
N GLU A 120 -10.06 -9.95 25.84
CA GLU A 120 -10.79 -9.96 24.56
C GLU A 120 -10.02 -9.22 23.46
N VAL A 121 -9.20 -8.23 23.84
CA VAL A 121 -8.37 -7.44 22.90
C VAL A 121 -6.94 -7.23 23.45
N PRO A 122 -5.93 -7.13 22.56
CA PRO A 122 -4.56 -6.79 22.93
C PRO A 122 -4.45 -5.46 23.68
N ARG A 123 -3.46 -5.32 24.56
CA ARG A 123 -3.17 -4.03 25.23
C ARG A 123 -2.89 -2.88 24.25
N THR A 124 -2.35 -3.22 23.09
CA THR A 124 -2.03 -2.30 21.98
C THR A 124 -3.27 -1.79 21.24
N CYS A 125 -4.44 -2.39 21.45
CA CYS A 125 -5.72 -1.87 20.97
C CYS A 125 -6.32 -0.77 21.85
N CYS A 126 -5.75 -0.52 23.03
CA CYS A 126 -6.32 0.44 23.98
C CYS A 126 -6.13 1.88 23.50
N VAL A 127 -7.11 2.74 23.80
CA VAL A 127 -7.07 4.14 23.38
C VAL A 127 -5.87 4.85 24.00
N GLY A 128 -5.10 5.57 23.16
CA GLY A 128 -4.03 6.47 23.61
C GLY A 128 -2.77 5.77 24.14
N VAL A 129 -2.61 4.47 23.89
CA VAL A 129 -1.38 3.76 24.23
C VAL A 129 -0.33 3.90 23.14
N VAL A 130 0.94 3.85 23.54
CA VAL A 130 2.09 3.85 22.62
C VAL A 130 3.05 2.72 23.00
N ALA A 131 4.04 2.45 22.15
CA ALA A 131 5.00 1.35 22.35
C ALA A 131 5.71 1.36 23.72
N SER A 132 5.88 2.52 24.36
CA SER A 132 6.48 2.62 25.70
C SER A 132 5.49 2.47 26.86
N THR A 133 4.18 2.63 26.63
CA THR A 133 3.17 2.69 27.69
C THR A 133 2.10 1.60 27.61
N TYR A 134 2.01 0.86 26.50
CA TYR A 134 0.95 -0.15 26.28
C TYR A 134 0.89 -1.22 27.39
N THR A 135 2.01 -1.54 28.03
CA THR A 135 2.05 -2.53 29.12
C THR A 135 1.22 -2.15 30.34
N ALA A 136 0.96 -0.85 30.55
CA ALA A 136 0.11 -0.34 31.62
C ALA A 136 -1.40 -0.47 31.31
N ALA A 137 -1.76 -0.79 30.07
CA ALA A 137 -3.15 -0.97 29.69
C ALA A 137 -3.72 -2.23 30.33
N THR A 138 -4.88 -2.08 30.98
CA THR A 138 -5.55 -3.15 31.73
C THR A 138 -7.07 -3.00 31.58
N ALA A 139 -7.85 -3.67 32.43
CA ALA A 139 -9.29 -3.46 32.52
C ALA A 139 -9.63 -1.96 32.72
N PRO A 140 -10.71 -1.44 32.10
CA PRO A 140 -11.72 -2.19 31.37
C PRO A 140 -11.38 -2.41 29.89
N CYS A 141 -10.24 -1.96 29.37
CA CYS A 141 -9.90 -2.08 27.95
C CYS A 141 -9.71 -3.52 27.49
N THR A 142 -8.91 -4.30 28.21
CA THR A 142 -8.51 -5.64 27.76
C THR A 142 -9.55 -6.71 28.06
N THR A 143 -10.41 -6.51 29.06
CA THR A 143 -11.35 -7.52 29.60
C THR A 143 -12.80 -7.03 29.58
N GLY A 144 -13.07 -5.95 28.85
CA GLY A 144 -14.39 -5.44 28.56
C GLY A 144 -14.36 -4.68 27.24
N VAL A 145 -15.47 -4.72 26.49
CA VAL A 145 -15.64 -3.95 25.25
C VAL A 145 -15.80 -2.44 25.53
N SER A 146 -14.87 -1.82 26.26
CA SER A 146 -14.83 -0.38 26.52
C SER A 146 -13.41 0.13 26.71
N GLY A 147 -13.06 1.30 26.17
CA GLY A 147 -11.70 1.86 26.31
C GLY A 147 -10.67 1.36 25.29
N TYR A 148 -11.12 0.65 24.25
CA TYR A 148 -10.34 0.25 23.09
C TYR A 148 -10.71 1.08 21.85
N ASN A 149 -9.85 1.06 20.85
CA ASN A 149 -10.06 1.67 19.55
C ASN A 149 -11.16 0.92 18.77
N THR A 150 -12.32 1.55 18.60
CA THR A 150 -13.53 0.86 18.09
C THR A 150 -13.58 0.65 16.58
N MET A 151 -12.67 1.26 15.82
CA MET A 151 -12.58 1.09 14.37
C MET A 151 -11.84 -0.21 14.03
N GLY A 152 -12.34 -0.98 13.07
CA GLY A 152 -11.61 -2.14 12.54
C GLY A 152 -10.41 -1.67 11.71
N CYS A 153 -9.29 -2.38 11.79
CA CYS A 153 -8.05 -1.95 11.15
C CYS A 153 -8.09 -1.97 9.63
N TYR A 154 -8.96 -2.78 9.01
CA TYR A 154 -9.20 -2.67 7.58
C TYR A 154 -9.83 -1.30 7.22
N ASP A 155 -10.85 -0.89 7.97
CA ASP A 155 -11.54 0.37 7.73
C ASP A 155 -10.65 1.57 8.06
N ALA A 156 -9.85 1.49 9.12
CA ALA A 156 -8.87 2.53 9.48
C ALA A 156 -7.77 2.67 8.42
N LEU A 157 -7.21 1.56 7.95
CA LEU A 157 -6.22 1.57 6.87
C LEU A 157 -6.82 2.13 5.58
N LYS A 158 -8.06 1.74 5.24
CA LYS A 158 -8.77 2.27 4.08
C LYS A 158 -8.99 3.79 4.21
N ALA A 159 -9.42 4.26 5.38
CA ALA A 159 -9.62 5.68 5.64
C ALA A 159 -8.32 6.49 5.51
N GLU A 160 -7.20 5.96 6.01
CA GLU A 160 -5.88 6.59 5.81
C GLU A 160 -5.50 6.65 4.33
N ILE A 161 -5.64 5.55 3.59
CA ILE A 161 -5.37 5.52 2.14
C ILE A 161 -6.25 6.53 1.39
N ASP A 162 -7.54 6.58 1.72
CA ASP A 162 -8.52 7.48 1.11
C ASP A 162 -8.18 8.96 1.41
N SER A 163 -7.65 9.26 2.60
CA SER A 163 -7.19 10.61 2.96
C SER A 163 -6.07 11.11 2.04
N TYR A 164 -5.14 10.23 1.65
CA TYR A 164 -4.06 10.56 0.72
C TYR A 164 -4.41 10.36 -0.76
N SER A 165 -5.60 9.84 -1.07
CA SER A 165 -5.99 9.51 -2.45
C SER A 165 -6.02 10.74 -3.37
N THR A 166 -6.48 11.89 -2.88
CA THR A 166 -6.63 13.11 -3.69
C THR A 166 -5.30 13.60 -4.27
N PRO A 167 -4.23 13.83 -3.48
CA PRO A 167 -2.94 14.23 -4.06
C PRO A 167 -2.33 13.15 -4.96
N VAL A 168 -2.51 11.86 -4.63
CA VAL A 168 -2.00 10.74 -5.44
C VAL A 168 -2.66 10.71 -6.82
N ILE A 169 -3.98 10.91 -6.90
CA ILE A 169 -4.71 11.02 -8.17
C ILE A 169 -4.18 12.20 -8.99
N GLY A 170 -3.94 13.35 -8.35
CA GLY A 170 -3.38 14.54 -9.01
C GLY A 170 -2.00 14.28 -9.65
N VAL A 171 -1.11 13.63 -8.91
CA VAL A 171 0.20 13.20 -9.41
C VAL A 171 0.04 12.20 -10.57
N GLY A 172 -0.88 11.24 -10.44
CA GLY A 172 -1.19 10.27 -11.49
C GLY A 172 -1.61 10.91 -12.81
N ILE A 173 -2.53 11.89 -12.76
CA ILE A 173 -2.98 12.62 -13.95
C ILE A 173 -1.82 13.41 -14.59
N THR A 174 -0.99 14.06 -13.76
CA THR A 174 0.15 14.83 -14.27
C THR A 174 1.16 13.93 -14.98
N ILE A 175 1.43 12.75 -14.44
CA ILE A 175 2.29 11.76 -15.09
C ILE A 175 1.71 11.34 -16.45
N LEU A 176 0.40 11.05 -16.52
CA LEU A 176 -0.26 10.67 -17.79
C LEU A 176 -0.15 11.77 -18.86
N VAL A 177 -0.29 13.04 -18.46
CA VAL A 177 -0.14 14.18 -19.39
C VAL A 177 1.30 14.32 -19.87
N ILE A 178 2.29 14.18 -18.98
CA ILE A 178 3.71 14.26 -19.34
C ILE A 178 4.09 13.13 -20.31
N GLU A 179 3.61 11.92 -20.08
CA GLU A 179 3.85 10.78 -20.96
C GLU A 179 3.27 11.01 -22.36
N LEU A 180 2.03 11.51 -22.42
CA LEU A 180 1.39 11.85 -23.69
C LEU A 180 2.18 12.93 -24.45
N LEU A 181 2.63 13.99 -23.78
CA LEU A 181 3.45 15.03 -24.38
C LEU A 181 4.80 14.48 -24.87
N ALA A 182 5.45 13.61 -24.08
CA ALA A 182 6.72 12.99 -24.45
C ALA A 182 6.59 12.17 -25.74
N VAL A 183 5.51 11.40 -25.88
CA VAL A 183 5.22 10.63 -27.09
C VAL A 183 4.95 11.56 -28.29
N ILE A 184 4.16 12.61 -28.12
CA ILE A 184 3.88 13.60 -29.19
C ILE A 184 5.18 14.25 -29.68
N PHE A 185 6.01 14.76 -28.75
CA PHE A 185 7.26 15.41 -29.11
C PHE A 185 8.23 14.45 -29.79
N ALA A 186 8.31 13.20 -29.36
CA ALA A 186 9.13 12.19 -30.03
C ALA A 186 8.69 11.99 -31.50
N PHE A 187 7.39 11.89 -31.77
CA PHE A 187 6.88 11.78 -33.14
C PHE A 187 7.15 13.03 -33.99
N VAL A 188 6.98 14.23 -33.42
CA VAL A 188 7.26 15.50 -34.12
C VAL A 188 8.75 15.59 -34.51
N ILE A 189 9.66 15.26 -33.59
CA ILE A 189 11.11 15.28 -33.84
C ILE A 189 11.49 14.25 -34.91
N CYS A 190 10.93 13.03 -34.85
CA CYS A 190 11.15 12.01 -35.87
C CYS A 190 10.66 12.47 -37.26
N LYS A 191 9.51 13.15 -37.34
CA LYS A 191 8.97 13.65 -38.62
C LYS A 191 9.85 14.75 -39.22
N GLN A 192 10.21 15.78 -38.44
CA GLN A 192 11.03 16.89 -38.93
C GLN A 192 12.40 16.42 -39.43
N THR A 193 12.99 15.45 -38.74
CA THR A 193 14.28 14.89 -39.17
C THR A 193 14.17 14.06 -40.44
N GLY A 194 13.02 13.41 -40.69
CA GLY A 194 12.77 12.71 -41.95
C GLY A 194 12.67 13.66 -43.15
N GLU A 195 12.16 14.88 -42.95
CA GLU A 195 12.05 15.91 -44.00
C GLU A 195 13.39 16.59 -44.32
N GLU A 196 14.37 16.62 -43.41
CA GLU A 196 15.71 17.19 -43.69
C GLU A 196 16.68 16.20 -44.40
N VAL A 197 16.36 14.91 -44.45
CA VAL A 197 17.23 13.86 -45.02
C VAL A 197 16.79 13.43 -46.44
N VAL A 198 15.63 13.89 -46.92
CA VAL A 198 15.12 13.71 -48.30
C VAL A 198 15.44 14.95 -49.13
#